data_AF-A0A2K3IV51-F1
#
_entry.id   AF-A0A2K3IV51-F1
#
_cell.length_a   1.000
_cell.length_b   1.000
_cell.length_c   1.000
_cell.angle_alpha   90.00
_cell.angle_beta   90.00
_cell.angle_gamma   90.00
#
_symmetry.space_group_name_H-M   'P 1'
#
loop_
_entity.id
_entity.type
_entity.pdbx_description
1 polymer ?
#
loop_
_entity_poly.entity_id
_entity_poly.type
_entity_poly.pdbx_seq_one_letter_code
_entity_poly.pdbx_strand_id
1 'polypeptide(L)' 'MEQFLHIDIEKFPEGLYLATSNDLPGLVAQGKSATETLEIARDVARKLIEAKLERESSIYLKTCRKNWIKP' A
#
# COMPACT_ATOMS: atom_id res chain seq x y z
N MET A 1 11.82 -11.75 -0.07
CA MET A 1 11.02 -11.87 1.17
C MET A 1 9.58 -12.04 0.73
N GLU A 2 8.93 -13.12 1.15
CA GLU A 2 7.54 -13.39 0.80
C GLU A 2 6.64 -12.69 1.84
N GLN A 3 5.69 -11.89 1.37
CA GLN A 3 4.72 -11.20 2.22
C GLN A 3 3.31 -11.65 1.84
N PHE A 4 2.53 -12.06 2.84
CA PHE A 4 1.12 -12.38 2.69
C PHE A 4 0.29 -11.15 3.02
N LEU A 5 -0.69 -10.86 2.17
CA LEU A 5 -1.60 -9.73 2.34
C LEU A 5 -3.04 -10.22 2.18
N HIS A 6 -3.91 -9.87 3.13
CA HIS A 6 -5.32 -10.16 3.01
C HIS A 6 -5.95 -9.19 2.00
N ILE A 7 -6.59 -9.71 0.96
CA ILE A 7 -7.32 -8.91 -0.02
C ILE A 7 -8.79 -9.31 0.05
N ASP A 8 -9.64 -8.33 0.31
CA ASP A 8 -11.10 -8.46 0.24
C ASP A 8 -11.54 -8.16 -1.19
N ILE A 9 -12.21 -9.12 -1.82
CA ILE A 9 -12.76 -8.97 -3.18
C ILE A 9 -14.28 -8.89 -3.11
N GLU A 10 -14.81 -7.77 -3.59
CA GLU A 10 -16.23 -7.52 -3.72
C GLU A 10 -16.64 -7.49 -5.19
N LYS A 11 -17.76 -8.15 -5.53
CA LYS A 11 -18.32 -8.13 -6.88
C LYS A 11 -19.51 -7.19 -6.93
N PHE A 12 -19.48 -6.26 -7.87
CA PHE A 12 -20.60 -5.35 -8.12
C PHE A 12 -21.64 -5.98 -9.06
N PRO A 13 -22.92 -5.56 -8.95
CA PRO A 13 -23.99 -6.00 -9.84
C PRO A 13 -23.75 -5.62 -11.31
N GLU A 14 -22.89 -4.63 -11.55
CA GLU A 14 -22.46 -4.17 -12.88
C GLU A 14 -21.42 -5.08 -13.55
N GLY A 15 -21.01 -6.17 -12.88
CA GLY A 15 -20.04 -7.14 -13.40
C GLY A 15 -18.58 -6.76 -13.17
N LEU A 16 -18.32 -5.73 -12.38
CA LEU A 16 -16.97 -5.31 -11.96
C LEU A 16 -16.58 -5.93 -10.62
N TYR A 17 -15.28 -6.07 -10.40
CA TYR A 17 -14.68 -6.57 -9.17
C TYR A 17 -13.82 -5.48 -8.54
N LEU A 18 -13.94 -5.32 -7.23
CA LEU A 18 -13.16 -4.40 -6.42
C LEU A 18 -12.35 -5.19 -5.41
N ALA A 19 -11.04 -4.95 -5.38
CA ALA A 19 -10.14 -5.44 -4.37
C ALA A 19 -9.75 -4.30 -3.44
N THR A 20 -9.92 -4.53 -2.14
CA THR A 20 -9.43 -3.66 -1.07
C THR A 20 -8.64 -4.49 -0.06
N SER A 21 -7.88 -3.83 0.81
CA SER A 21 -7.14 -4.51 1.88
C SER A 21 -7.12 -3.66 3.12
N ASN A 22 -7.43 -4.27 4.27
CA ASN A 22 -7.32 -3.59 5.56
C ASN A 22 -5.86 -3.53 6.07
N ASP A 23 -5.02 -4.49 5.64
CA ASP A 23 -3.60 -4.57 6.02
C ASP A 23 -2.73 -3.53 5.30
N LEU A 24 -3.08 -3.17 4.06
CA LEU A 24 -2.36 -2.17 3.27
C LEU A 24 -3.26 -0.97 2.95
N PRO A 25 -3.29 0.07 3.80
CA PRO A 25 -4.12 1.24 3.58
C PRO A 25 -3.75 1.94 2.26
N GLY A 26 -4.76 2.29 1.47
CA GLY A 26 -4.59 2.87 0.15
C GLY A 26 -4.53 1.85 -1.00
N LEU A 27 -4.54 0.53 -0.70
CA LEU A 27 -4.74 -0.49 -1.72
C LEU A 27 -6.21 -0.53 -2.13
N VAL A 28 -6.47 -0.04 -3.35
CA VAL A 28 -7.75 -0.17 -4.02
C VAL A 28 -7.48 -0.53 -5.48
N ALA A 29 -8.08 -1.60 -5.96
CA ALA A 29 -7.96 -2.05 -7.35
C ALA A 29 -9.32 -2.47 -7.90
N GLN A 30 -9.60 -2.13 -9.16
CA GLN A 30 -10.84 -2.50 -9.84
C GLN A 30 -10.52 -3.19 -11.16
N GLY A 31 -11.34 -4.18 -11.54
CA GLY A 31 -11.18 -4.90 -12.80
C GLY A 31 -12.48 -5.54 -13.28
N LYS A 32 -12.49 -6.02 -14.51
CA LYS A 32 -13.62 -6.70 -15.15
C LYS A 32 -13.74 -8.16 -14.75
N SER A 33 -12.73 -8.71 -14.11
CA SER A 33 -12.66 -10.10 -13.65
C SER A 33 -11.79 -10.20 -12.41
N ALA A 34 -12.08 -11.18 -11.54
CA ALA A 34 -11.35 -11.35 -10.29
C ALA A 34 -9.82 -11.49 -10.49
N THR A 35 -9.40 -12.20 -11.54
CA THR A 35 -7.98 -12.37 -11.89
C THR A 35 -7.32 -11.03 -12.25
N GLU A 36 -7.96 -10.25 -13.13
CA GLU A 36 -7.46 -8.92 -13.54
C GLU A 36 -7.34 -7.99 -12.33
N THR A 37 -8.36 -7.99 -11.46
CA THR A 37 -8.35 -7.21 -10.23
C THR A 37 -7.21 -7.62 -9.28
N LEU A 38 -6.93 -8.93 -9.15
CA LEU A 38 -5.81 -9.44 -8.36
C LEU A 38 -4.45 -9.04 -8.94
N GLU A 39 -4.29 -9.08 -10.26
CA GLU A 39 -3.06 -8.64 -10.94
C GLU A 39 -2.80 -7.14 -10.70
N ILE A 40 -3.85 -6.32 -10.82
CA ILE A 40 -3.77 -4.88 -10.52
C ILE A 40 -3.46 -4.64 -9.03
N ALA A 41 -4.16 -5.35 -8.14
CA ALA A 41 -3.94 -5.24 -6.69
C ALA A 41 -2.50 -5.55 -6.30
N ARG A 42 -1.87 -6.55 -6.93
CA ARG A 42 -0.47 -6.91 -6.70
C ARG A 42 0.49 -5.81 -7.13
N ASP A 43 0.28 -5.20 -8.29
CA ASP A 43 1.14 -4.11 -8.77
C ASP A 43 1.02 -2.86 -7.88
N VAL A 44 -0.20 -2.53 -7.46
CA VAL A 44 -0.49 -1.43 -6.53
C VAL A 44 0.14 -1.70 -5.16
N ALA A 45 0.00 -2.92 -4.63
CA ALA A 45 0.59 -3.31 -3.35
C ALA A 45 2.11 -3.11 -3.33
N ARG A 46 2.79 -3.56 -4.39
CA ARG A 46 4.23 -3.40 -4.55
C ARG A 46 4.63 -1.92 -4.51
N LYS A 47 3.98 -1.07 -5.32
CA LYS A 47 4.26 0.38 -5.38
C LYS A 47 4.04 1.07 -4.04
N LEU A 48 2.99 0.70 -3.30
CA LEU A 48 2.70 1.27 -1.97
C LEU A 48 3.76 0.88 -0.95
N ILE A 49 4.23 -0.37 -0.96
CA ILE A 49 5.30 -0.84 -0.07
C ILE A 49 6.61 -0.13 -0.42
N GLU A 50 6.97 -0.04 -1.70
CA GLU A 50 8.16 0.69 -2.16
C GLU A 50 8.14 2.14 -1.71
N ALA A 51 7.03 2.85 -1.94
CA ALA A 51 6.88 4.25 -1.53
C ALA A 51 6.97 4.43 0.00
N LYS A 52 6.45 3.47 0.78
CA LYS A 52 6.55 3.48 2.24
C LYS A 52 8.00 3.32 2.70
N LEU A 53 8.74 2.37 2.12
CA LEU A 53 10.16 2.15 2.41
C LEU A 53 11.02 3.37 2.05
N GLU A 54 10.77 4.01 0.90
CA GLU A 54 11.45 5.25 0.51
C GLU A 54 11.18 6.38 1.51
N ARG A 55 9.94 6.51 1.98
CA ARG A 55 9.55 7.51 2.98
C ARG A 55 10.23 7.26 4.32
N GLU A 56 10.24 6.02 4.80
CA GLU A 56 10.89 5.62 6.06
C GLU A 56 12.39 5.89 6.01
N SER A 57 13.06 5.56 4.91
CA SER A 57 14.49 5.84 4.70
C SER A 57 14.83 7.34 4.76
N SER A 58 13.96 8.19 4.20
CA SER A 58 14.16 9.65 4.21
C SER A 58 14.00 10.29 5.60
N ILE A 59 13.23 9.67 6.50
CA ILE A 59 12.97 10.20 7.85
C ILE A 59 14.21 10.09 8.75
N TYR A 60 15.02 9.04 8.61
CA TYR A 60 16.22 8.86 9.43
C TYR A 60 17.30 9.94 9.20
N LEU A 61 17.31 10.60 8.04
CA LEU A 61 18.28 11.66 7.74
C LEU A 61 17.87 13.05 8.23
N LYS A 62 16.65 13.24 8.76
CA LYS A 62 16.16 14.57 9.20
C LYS A 62 16.28 14.85 10.70
N THR A 63 16.71 13.91 11.53
CA THR A 63 16.79 14.10 12.99
C THR A 63 18.18 14.53 13.48
N CYS A 64 18.85 15.42 12.75
CA CYS A 64 20.09 16.04 13.25
C CYS A 64 19.96 17.55 13.37
N ARG A 65 19.85 17.94 14.65
CA ARG A 65 20.19 19.21 15.28
C ARG A 65 19.13 20.32 15.24
N LYS A 66 18.49 20.52 16.40
CA LYS A 66 18.59 21.75 17.22
C LYS A 66 17.71 21.60 18.47
N ASN A 67 18.34 21.34 19.63
CA ASN A 67 18.21 22.28 20.74
C ASN A 67 19.31 22.04 21.76
N TRP A 68 20.36 22.86 21.67
CA TRP A 68 21.24 23.15 22.81
C TRP A 68 20.55 24.26 23.59
N ILE A 69 19.83 23.91 24.65
CA ILE A 69 19.45 24.87 25.68
C ILE A 69 19.74 24.21 27.03
N LYS A 70 20.85 24.62 27.63
CA LYS A 70 21.05 24.58 29.08
C LYS A 70 20.95 26.02 29.59
N PRO A 71 20.11 26.32 30.59
CA PRO A 71 20.56 27.08 31.74
C PRO A 71 21.34 26.17 32.70
#